data_AF-A0A962Y536-F1
#
_entry.id   AF-A0A962Y536-F1
#
_cell.length_a   1.000
_cell.length_b   1.000
_cell.length_c   1.000
_cell.angle_alpha   90.00
_cell.angle_beta   90.00
_cell.angle_gamma   90.00
#
_symmetry.space_group_name_H-M   'P 1'
#
loop_
_entity.id
_entity.type
_entity.pdbx_description
1 polymer ?
#
loop_
_entity_poly.entity_id
_entity_poly.type
_entity_poly.pdbx_seq_one_letter_code
_entity_poly.pdbx_strand_id
1 'polypeptide(L)'
;LFAGPDGVLAVDARIGIARPPAKDGPYDHVAIHPYPRHLVRREHLSDGTPLTIRPIRPEDAQSEIEFVRRLSPTAKRLRFMGAIDELSPEMLARFTQIDYRRETALVAMVEKNDSDEEQHGVARYSINPDDKSCEFAIVVSDQYQGQGIGTRLMKALMEAARDHGLTRIEGTVLRENVNMLRLMTDLGFTQTRDPEDPDV
;
A
#
# COMPACT_ATOMS: atom_id res chain seq x y z
N LEU A 1 -14.75 39.03 -6.92
CA LEU A 1 -15.61 37.84 -7.09
C LEU A 1 -17.00 38.35 -7.44
N PHE A 2 -17.58 37.89 -8.54
CA PHE A 2 -18.92 38.26 -9.01
C PHE A 2 -19.82 37.04 -8.92
N ALA A 3 -21.03 37.19 -8.39
CA ALA A 3 -22.03 36.13 -8.33
C ALA A 3 -23.31 36.59 -9.04
N GLY A 4 -23.86 35.74 -9.90
CA GLY A 4 -25.07 35.98 -10.66
C GLY A 4 -25.91 34.72 -10.84
N PRO A 5 -27.06 34.82 -11.53
CA PRO A 5 -27.98 33.69 -11.75
C PRO A 5 -27.32 32.48 -12.41
N ASP A 6 -26.27 32.72 -13.21
CA ASP A 6 -25.53 31.70 -13.97
C ASP A 6 -24.27 31.18 -13.23
N GLY A 7 -24.04 31.59 -11.98
CA GLY A 7 -22.95 31.09 -11.12
C GLY A 7 -22.01 32.16 -10.58
N VAL A 8 -20.78 31.74 -10.24
CA VAL A 8 -19.77 32.57 -9.56
C VAL A 8 -18.51 32.68 -10.40
N LEU A 9 -18.05 33.92 -10.62
CA LEU A 9 -16.81 34.26 -11.35
C LEU A 9 -15.79 34.92 -10.42
N ALA A 10 -14.64 34.28 -10.22
CA ALA A 10 -13.48 34.87 -9.56
C ALA A 10 -12.59 35.58 -10.60
N VAL A 11 -12.60 36.92 -10.61
CA VAL A 11 -11.83 37.75 -11.56
C VAL A 11 -10.39 38.01 -11.16
N ASP A 12 -10.05 37.81 -9.89
CA ASP A 12 -8.69 37.87 -9.38
C ASP A 12 -8.57 36.83 -8.28
N ALA A 13 -7.56 35.97 -8.39
CA ALA A 13 -7.25 34.92 -7.44
C ALA A 13 -5.74 34.83 -7.30
N ARG A 14 -5.26 34.80 -6.06
CA ARG A 14 -3.86 34.57 -5.75
C ARG A 14 -3.73 33.26 -5.00
N ILE A 15 -2.93 32.36 -5.57
CA ILE A 15 -2.54 31.11 -4.91
C ILE A 15 -1.17 31.36 -4.28
N GLY A 16 -1.14 31.38 -2.95
CA GLY A 16 0.11 31.36 -2.20
C GLY A 16 0.45 29.92 -1.86
N ILE A 17 1.57 29.41 -2.39
CA ILE A 17 2.11 28.12 -1.97
C ILE A 17 2.95 28.38 -0.73
N ALA A 18 2.42 28.00 0.44
CA ALA A 18 3.22 28.00 1.66
C ALA A 18 4.34 26.95 1.52
N ARG A 19 5.57 27.31 1.91
CA ARG A 19 6.60 26.28 2.09
C ARG A 19 6.14 25.40 3.26
N PRO A 20 6.12 24.06 3.10
CA PRO A 20 5.90 23.20 4.24
C PRO A 20 6.94 23.53 5.31
N PRO A 21 6.59 23.46 6.61
CA PRO A 21 7.57 23.61 7.66
C PRO A 21 8.75 22.68 7.39
N ALA A 22 9.97 23.17 7.55
CA ALA A 22 11.15 22.34 7.44
C ALA A 22 11.01 21.20 8.45
N LYS A 23 10.83 19.99 7.95
CA LYS A 23 11.00 18.78 8.73
C LYS A 23 12.51 18.49 8.68
N ASP A 24 13.11 18.15 9.82
CA ASP A 24 14.54 17.83 9.92
C ASP A 24 14.81 16.35 9.59
N GLY A 25 13.92 15.72 8.82
CA GLY A 25 14.03 14.33 8.42
C GLY A 25 15.08 14.15 7.33
N PRO A 26 15.72 12.97 7.27
CA PRO A 26 16.60 12.64 6.17
C PRO A 26 15.80 12.75 4.85
N TYR A 27 16.36 13.49 3.89
CA TYR A 27 15.80 13.72 2.54
C TYR A 27 14.66 14.75 2.42
N ASP A 28 14.32 15.52 3.47
CA ASP A 28 13.31 16.60 3.35
C ASP A 28 13.73 17.75 2.40
N HIS A 29 14.99 17.78 1.96
CA HIS A 29 15.51 18.70 0.95
C HIS A 29 15.24 18.25 -0.50
N VAL A 30 14.82 17.00 -0.74
CA VAL A 30 14.47 16.50 -2.08
C VAL A 30 12.96 16.44 -2.27
N ALA A 31 12.52 16.73 -3.49
CA ALA A 31 11.10 16.62 -3.85
C ALA A 31 10.61 15.17 -3.94
N ILE A 32 11.52 14.21 -4.16
CA ILE A 32 11.26 12.77 -4.26
C ILE A 32 12.25 12.07 -3.34
N HIS A 33 11.75 11.34 -2.34
CA HIS A 33 12.61 10.60 -1.42
C HIS A 33 13.33 9.45 -2.14
N PRO A 34 14.62 9.19 -1.84
CA PRO A 34 15.32 8.07 -2.43
C PRO A 34 14.74 6.74 -1.93
N TYR A 35 15.05 5.68 -2.68
CA TYR A 35 14.63 4.32 -2.33
C TYR A 35 14.95 3.96 -0.86
N PRO A 36 13.95 3.61 -0.03
CA PRO A 36 14.15 3.42 1.41
C PRO A 36 14.77 2.05 1.71
N ARG A 37 16.09 1.93 1.49
CA ARG A 37 16.87 0.68 1.64
C ARG A 37 16.76 0.03 3.02
N HIS A 38 16.53 0.81 4.07
CA HIS A 38 16.40 0.31 5.43
C HIS A 38 15.14 -0.56 5.63
N LEU A 39 14.14 -0.47 4.75
CA LEU A 39 12.94 -1.32 4.78
C LEU A 39 13.15 -2.69 4.11
N VAL A 40 14.32 -2.96 3.51
CA VAL A 40 14.62 -4.26 2.90
C VAL A 40 14.90 -5.30 3.98
N ARG A 41 14.16 -6.40 3.95
CA ARG A 41 14.32 -7.55 4.86
C ARG A 41 14.52 -8.82 4.05
N ARG A 42 15.49 -9.62 4.48
CA ARG A 42 15.70 -10.98 3.98
C ARG A 42 15.34 -11.95 5.08
N GLU A 43 14.40 -12.82 4.78
CA GLU A 43 13.83 -13.79 5.69
C GLU A 43 13.69 -15.15 4.99
N HIS A 44 13.14 -16.13 5.69
CA HIS A 44 12.79 -17.43 5.12
C HIS A 44 11.36 -17.78 5.50
N LEU A 45 10.65 -18.46 4.59
CA LEU A 45 9.36 -19.08 4.89
C LEU A 45 9.56 -20.28 5.82
N SER A 46 8.46 -20.86 6.32
CA SER A 46 8.52 -21.98 7.27
C SER A 46 9.18 -23.24 6.70
N ASP A 47 9.16 -23.41 5.38
CA ASP A 47 9.81 -24.50 4.66
C ASP A 47 11.28 -24.20 4.32
N GLY A 48 11.80 -23.04 4.73
CA GLY A 48 13.16 -22.59 4.45
C GLY A 48 13.32 -21.82 3.13
N THR A 49 12.26 -21.64 2.34
CA THR A 49 12.34 -20.89 1.07
C THR A 49 12.74 -19.42 1.34
N PRO A 50 13.75 -18.87 0.66
CA PRO A 50 14.15 -17.47 0.81
C PRO A 50 13.02 -16.50 0.42
N LEU A 51 12.82 -15.49 1.28
CA LEU A 51 11.83 -14.44 1.12
C LEU A 51 12.52 -13.07 1.28
N THR A 52 12.41 -12.23 0.26
CA THR A 52 12.81 -10.82 0.34
C THR A 52 11.56 -9.93 0.43
N ILE A 53 11.41 -9.18 1.53
CA ILE A 53 10.45 -8.08 1.61
C ILE A 53 11.18 -6.78 1.33
N ARG A 54 10.73 -6.00 0.36
CA ARG A 54 11.38 -4.75 0.00
C ARG A 54 10.40 -3.72 -0.55
N PRO A 55 10.73 -2.42 -0.49
CA PRO A 55 9.94 -1.41 -1.19
C PRO A 55 9.88 -1.71 -2.69
N ILE A 56 8.69 -1.49 -3.27
CA ILE A 56 8.45 -1.58 -4.71
C ILE A 56 9.29 -0.52 -5.43
N ARG A 57 9.69 -0.79 -6.67
CA ARG A 57 10.43 0.12 -7.53
C ARG A 57 9.74 0.25 -8.90
N PRO A 58 10.04 1.30 -9.67
CA PRO A 58 9.53 1.42 -11.04
C PRO A 58 9.82 0.19 -11.92
N GLU A 59 10.96 -0.48 -11.70
CA GLU A 59 11.38 -1.68 -12.45
C GLU A 59 10.52 -2.91 -12.15
N ASP A 60 9.74 -2.91 -11.06
CA ASP A 60 8.87 -4.02 -10.69
C ASP A 60 7.57 -4.09 -11.52
N ALA A 61 7.39 -3.19 -12.50
CA ALA A 61 6.19 -3.11 -13.33
C ALA A 61 5.78 -4.46 -13.94
N GLN A 62 6.73 -5.21 -14.50
CA GLN A 62 6.43 -6.53 -15.06
C GLN A 62 6.03 -7.54 -13.97
N SER A 63 6.72 -7.53 -12.84
CA SER A 63 6.43 -8.42 -11.70
C SER A 63 5.04 -8.16 -11.11
N GLU A 64 4.65 -6.88 -10.99
CA GLU A 64 3.33 -6.47 -10.50
C GLU A 64 2.21 -6.88 -11.47
N ILE A 65 2.39 -6.71 -12.78
CA ILE A 65 1.44 -7.20 -13.80
C ILE A 65 1.22 -8.70 -13.65
N GLU A 66 2.32 -9.47 -13.63
CA GLU A 66 2.25 -10.91 -13.56
C GLU A 66 1.64 -11.38 -12.24
N PHE A 67 1.99 -10.73 -11.13
CA PHE A 67 1.42 -11.00 -9.82
C PHE A 67 -0.10 -10.81 -9.83
N VAL A 68 -0.59 -9.65 -10.29
CA VAL A 68 -2.04 -9.38 -10.37
C VAL A 68 -2.74 -10.36 -11.30
N ARG A 69 -2.14 -10.73 -12.45
CA ARG A 69 -2.71 -11.72 -13.37
C ARG A 69 -2.87 -13.10 -12.73
N ARG A 70 -1.91 -13.52 -11.88
CA ARG A 70 -1.93 -14.82 -11.19
C ARG A 70 -2.90 -14.89 -10.01
N LEU A 71 -3.39 -13.77 -9.50
CA LEU A 71 -4.36 -13.77 -8.40
C LEU A 71 -5.66 -14.46 -8.80
N SER A 72 -6.22 -15.26 -7.88
CA SER A 72 -7.55 -15.82 -8.08
C SER A 72 -8.62 -14.71 -8.18
N PRO A 73 -9.77 -14.98 -8.83
CA PRO A 73 -10.90 -14.03 -8.84
C PRO A 73 -11.34 -13.62 -7.43
N THR A 74 -11.28 -14.54 -6.47
CA THR A 74 -11.58 -14.24 -5.06
C THR A 74 -10.55 -13.29 -4.47
N ALA A 75 -9.24 -13.51 -4.67
CA ALA A 75 -8.20 -12.61 -4.18
C ALA A 75 -8.31 -11.20 -4.80
N LYS A 76 -8.60 -11.11 -6.12
CA LYS A 76 -8.85 -9.83 -6.81
C LYS A 76 -10.07 -9.13 -6.25
N ARG A 77 -11.18 -9.86 -6.05
CA ARG A 77 -12.41 -9.30 -5.49
C ARG A 77 -12.20 -8.76 -4.09
N LEU A 78 -11.50 -9.51 -3.23
CA LEU A 78 -11.22 -9.08 -1.86
C LEU A 78 -10.26 -7.88 -1.80
N ARG A 79 -9.32 -7.78 -2.75
CA ARG A 79 -8.31 -6.71 -2.78
C ARG A 79 -8.80 -5.42 -3.48
N PHE A 80 -9.60 -5.56 -4.52
CA PHE A 80 -9.99 -4.46 -5.40
C PHE A 80 -11.51 -4.26 -5.46
N MET A 81 -12.26 -4.90 -4.56
CA MET A 81 -13.73 -4.89 -4.54
C MET A 81 -14.35 -5.29 -5.89
N GLY A 82 -13.66 -6.16 -6.63
CA GLY A 82 -14.07 -6.64 -7.95
C GLY A 82 -13.83 -5.67 -9.11
N ALA A 83 -13.14 -4.54 -8.88
CA ALA A 83 -12.96 -3.50 -9.90
C ALA A 83 -11.79 -3.75 -10.88
N ILE A 84 -10.88 -4.68 -10.58
CA ILE A 84 -9.61 -4.83 -11.31
C ILE A 84 -9.35 -6.30 -11.66
N ASP A 85 -9.45 -6.60 -12.96
CA ASP A 85 -9.00 -7.88 -13.55
C ASP A 85 -7.58 -7.80 -14.09
N GLU A 86 -7.24 -6.67 -14.73
CA GLU A 86 -5.91 -6.36 -15.26
C GLU A 86 -5.52 -4.92 -14.90
N LEU A 87 -4.20 -4.68 -14.77
CA LEU A 87 -3.67 -3.34 -14.54
C LEU A 87 -3.59 -2.58 -15.87
N SER A 88 -4.31 -1.45 -15.94
CA SER A 88 -4.10 -0.47 -16.99
C SER A 88 -2.70 0.16 -16.86
N PRO A 89 -2.14 0.74 -17.93
CA PRO A 89 -0.86 1.45 -17.85
C PRO A 89 -0.84 2.55 -16.78
N GLU A 90 -1.97 3.23 -16.58
CA GLU A 90 -2.11 4.28 -15.58
C GLU A 90 -2.12 3.72 -14.15
N MET A 91 -2.85 2.62 -13.90
CA MET A 91 -2.81 1.93 -12.62
C MET A 91 -1.43 1.37 -12.31
N LEU A 92 -0.75 0.81 -13.32
CA LEU A 92 0.59 0.29 -13.15
C LEU A 92 1.58 1.38 -12.75
N ALA A 93 1.56 2.52 -13.43
CA ALA A 93 2.38 3.67 -13.05
C ALA A 93 2.08 4.14 -11.62
N ARG A 94 0.80 4.22 -11.24
CA ARG A 94 0.37 4.57 -9.87
C ARG A 94 0.85 3.57 -8.83
N PHE A 95 1.03 2.31 -9.19
CA PHE A 95 1.40 1.25 -8.26
C PHE A 95 2.90 1.08 -8.10
N THR A 96 3.71 1.43 -9.11
CA THR A 96 5.17 1.21 -9.09
C THR A 96 6.01 2.49 -9.00
N GLN A 97 5.48 3.63 -9.44
CA GLN A 97 6.16 4.93 -9.42
C GLN A 97 5.66 5.80 -8.28
N ILE A 98 5.82 5.29 -7.06
CA ILE A 98 5.25 5.88 -5.85
C ILE A 98 6.14 6.98 -5.26
N ASP A 99 5.53 7.99 -4.65
CA ASP A 99 6.23 8.96 -3.80
C ASP A 99 6.34 8.42 -2.37
N TYR A 100 7.52 7.93 -2.00
CA TYR A 100 7.75 7.33 -0.68
C TYR A 100 7.44 8.26 0.50
N ARG A 101 7.32 9.58 0.27
CA ARG A 101 6.94 10.55 1.29
C ARG A 101 5.44 10.51 1.61
N ARG A 102 4.60 10.11 0.66
CA ARG A 102 3.13 10.14 0.75
C ARG A 102 2.51 8.76 0.80
N GLU A 103 3.23 7.75 0.34
CA GLU A 103 2.76 6.39 0.23
C GLU A 103 3.94 5.43 0.35
N THR A 104 3.66 4.17 0.68
CA THR A 104 4.69 3.13 0.72
C THR A 104 4.06 1.83 0.26
N ALA A 105 4.76 1.10 -0.60
CA ALA A 105 4.38 -0.24 -1.01
C ALA A 105 5.58 -1.19 -0.84
N LEU A 106 5.34 -2.31 -0.17
CA LEU A 106 6.30 -3.38 0.08
C LEU A 106 5.86 -4.62 -0.69
N VAL A 107 6.76 -5.18 -1.48
CA VAL A 107 6.57 -6.44 -2.20
C VAL A 107 7.26 -7.59 -1.47
N ALA A 108 6.62 -8.75 -1.48
CA ALA A 108 7.17 -10.01 -1.01
C ALA A 108 7.63 -10.83 -2.22
N MET A 109 8.94 -10.97 -2.35
CA MET A 109 9.62 -11.69 -3.42
C MET A 109 10.10 -13.04 -2.89
N VAL A 110 9.62 -14.13 -3.46
CA VAL A 110 10.03 -15.50 -3.08
C VAL A 110 10.97 -16.04 -4.14
N GLU A 111 12.08 -16.63 -3.71
CA GLU A 111 13.04 -17.24 -4.63
C GLU A 111 12.47 -18.54 -5.21
N LYS A 112 12.47 -18.64 -6.54
CA LYS A 112 11.98 -19.82 -7.27
C LYS A 112 13.11 -20.79 -7.59
N ASN A 113 14.23 -20.23 -8.05
CA ASN A 113 15.49 -20.90 -8.42
C ASN A 113 16.66 -19.96 -8.04
N ASP A 114 17.92 -20.44 -8.11
CA ASP A 114 19.19 -19.76 -7.71
C ASP A 114 19.43 -18.30 -8.20
N SER A 115 18.52 -17.70 -8.98
CA SER A 115 18.61 -16.30 -9.44
C SER A 115 17.27 -15.62 -9.75
N ASP A 116 16.14 -16.34 -9.69
CA ASP A 116 14.84 -15.80 -10.07
C ASP A 116 13.95 -15.61 -8.84
N GLU A 117 13.50 -14.38 -8.62
CA GLU A 117 12.53 -14.03 -7.60
C GLU A 117 11.15 -13.78 -8.23
N GLU A 118 10.09 -14.32 -7.63
CA GLU A 118 8.71 -14.13 -8.06
C GLU A 118 7.92 -13.37 -6.99
N GLN A 119 7.14 -12.36 -7.38
CA GLN A 119 6.30 -11.62 -6.44
C GLN A 119 5.09 -12.46 -6.03
N HIS A 120 4.91 -12.60 -4.71
CA HIS A 120 3.84 -13.36 -4.08
C HIS A 120 3.01 -12.59 -3.06
N GLY A 121 3.31 -11.30 -2.84
CA GLY A 121 2.46 -10.43 -2.05
C GLY A 121 2.85 -8.97 -2.20
N VAL A 122 1.89 -8.08 -1.94
CA VAL A 122 2.13 -6.65 -1.84
C VAL A 122 1.25 -6.06 -0.74
N ALA A 123 1.85 -5.23 0.10
CA ALA A 123 1.15 -4.43 1.09
C ALA A 123 1.55 -2.97 0.91
N ARG A 124 0.59 -2.06 1.03
CA ARG A 124 0.84 -0.63 0.84
C ARG A 124 -0.01 0.22 1.75
N TYR A 125 0.43 1.45 1.99
CA TYR A 125 -0.40 2.51 2.55
C TYR A 125 -0.28 3.80 1.76
N SER A 126 -1.30 4.65 1.88
CA SER A 126 -1.31 6.04 1.43
C SER A 126 -1.68 6.95 2.59
N ILE A 127 -0.93 8.02 2.81
CA ILE A 127 -1.15 8.98 3.90
C ILE A 127 -2.43 9.78 3.62
N ASN A 128 -3.29 9.84 4.63
CA ASN A 128 -4.53 10.60 4.58
C ASN A 128 -4.27 12.11 4.65
N PRO A 129 -5.21 12.97 4.20
CA PRO A 129 -5.05 14.43 4.25
C PRO A 129 -4.81 15.03 5.64
N ASP A 130 -5.02 14.27 6.72
CA ASP A 130 -4.74 14.70 8.10
C ASP A 130 -3.25 14.61 8.49
N ASP A 131 -2.40 14.07 7.61
CA ASP A 131 -0.95 13.82 7.80
C ASP A 131 -0.62 13.00 9.07
N LYS A 132 -1.61 12.31 9.65
CA LYS A 132 -1.50 11.56 10.91
C LYS A 132 -1.94 10.11 10.78
N SER A 133 -2.75 9.81 9.78
CA SER A 133 -3.26 8.48 9.49
C SER A 133 -2.95 8.05 8.06
N CYS A 134 -3.04 6.76 7.80
CA CYS A 134 -2.95 6.22 6.46
C CYS A 134 -3.93 5.07 6.25
N GLU A 135 -4.43 4.96 5.02
CA GLU A 135 -5.20 3.82 4.57
C GLU A 135 -4.26 2.72 4.06
N PHE A 136 -4.47 1.47 4.45
CA PHE A 136 -3.66 0.34 3.99
C PHE A 136 -4.44 -0.61 3.07
N ALA A 137 -3.70 -1.32 2.21
CA ALA A 137 -4.23 -2.44 1.45
C ALA A 137 -3.17 -3.54 1.29
N ILE A 138 -3.60 -4.80 1.33
CA ILE A 138 -2.72 -5.97 1.22
C ILE A 138 -3.35 -7.08 0.39
N VAL A 139 -2.51 -7.78 -0.38
CA VAL A 139 -2.86 -9.03 -1.03
C VAL A 139 -1.67 -9.97 -1.04
N VAL A 140 -1.95 -11.26 -0.86
CA VAL A 140 -0.97 -12.36 -0.95
C VAL A 140 -1.51 -13.37 -1.95
N SER A 141 -0.64 -13.85 -2.83
CA SER A 141 -0.98 -14.89 -3.80
C SER A 141 -1.54 -16.12 -3.12
N ASP A 142 -2.53 -16.75 -3.75
CA ASP A 142 -3.24 -17.91 -3.21
C ASP A 142 -2.30 -19.05 -2.80
N GLN A 143 -1.21 -19.27 -3.55
CA GLN A 143 -0.19 -20.29 -3.28
C GLN A 143 0.53 -20.11 -1.93
N TYR A 144 0.69 -18.88 -1.46
CA TYR A 144 1.45 -18.55 -0.24
C TYR A 144 0.57 -18.01 0.90
N GLN A 145 -0.75 -18.10 0.77
CA GLN A 145 -1.64 -17.84 1.90
C GLN A 145 -1.38 -18.83 3.04
N GLY A 146 -1.50 -18.36 4.28
CA GLY A 146 -1.24 -19.19 5.46
C GLY A 146 0.24 -19.38 5.81
N GLN A 147 1.19 -18.91 4.98
CA GLN A 147 2.64 -19.04 5.25
C GLN A 147 3.25 -17.83 6.00
N GLY A 148 2.41 -16.95 6.54
CA GLY A 148 2.84 -15.78 7.33
C GLY A 148 3.35 -14.59 6.51
N ILE A 149 3.33 -14.63 5.17
CA ILE A 149 3.71 -13.49 4.31
C ILE A 149 2.87 -12.24 4.64
N GLY A 150 1.55 -12.40 4.78
CA GLY A 150 0.65 -11.28 5.10
C GLY A 150 1.01 -10.58 6.42
N THR A 151 1.33 -11.36 7.44
CA THR A 151 1.78 -10.84 8.75
C THR A 151 3.10 -10.09 8.65
N ARG A 152 4.08 -10.63 7.91
CA ARG A 152 5.40 -10.01 7.75
C ARG A 152 5.31 -8.71 6.97
N LEU A 153 4.53 -8.71 5.87
CA LEU A 153 4.24 -7.51 5.08
C LEU A 153 3.58 -6.43 5.94
N MET A 154 2.53 -6.76 6.69
CA MET A 154 1.85 -5.77 7.54
C MET A 154 2.75 -5.25 8.66
N LYS A 155 3.56 -6.11 9.31
CA LYS A 155 4.51 -5.64 10.33
C LYS A 155 5.53 -4.67 9.76
N ALA A 156 6.13 -5.00 8.61
CA ALA A 156 7.06 -4.11 7.94
C ALA A 156 6.39 -2.79 7.50
N LEU A 157 5.12 -2.85 7.07
CA LEU A 157 4.33 -1.69 6.70
C LEU A 157 4.01 -0.80 7.90
N MET A 158 3.66 -1.39 9.05
CA MET A 158 3.44 -0.70 10.32
C MET A 158 4.72 -0.04 10.85
N GLU A 159 5.86 -0.68 10.68
CA GLU A 159 7.17 -0.08 11.03
C GLU A 159 7.46 1.13 10.13
N ALA A 160 7.29 1.00 8.81
CA ALA A 160 7.45 2.12 7.88
C ALA A 160 6.50 3.31 8.17
N ALA A 161 5.26 3.02 8.59
CA ALA A 161 4.30 4.04 8.99
C ALA A 161 4.74 4.77 10.28
N ARG A 162 5.29 4.04 11.26
CA ARG A 162 5.84 4.64 12.49
C ARG A 162 7.06 5.50 12.20
N ASP A 163 7.94 5.07 11.32
CA ASP A 163 9.12 5.84 10.89
C ASP A 163 8.71 7.14 10.19
N HIS A 164 7.56 7.14 9.50
CA HIS A 164 6.93 8.35 8.95
C HIS A 164 6.24 9.25 9.98
N GLY A 165 6.15 8.83 11.25
CA GLY A 165 5.46 9.56 12.31
C GLY A 165 3.94 9.44 12.28
N LEU A 166 3.39 8.46 11.55
CA LEU A 166 1.95 8.20 11.52
C LEU A 166 1.50 7.58 12.83
N THR A 167 0.32 7.98 13.27
CA THR A 167 -0.26 7.58 14.56
C THR A 167 -1.39 6.56 14.43
N ARG A 168 -1.96 6.42 13.24
CA ARG A 168 -3.07 5.51 12.97
C ARG A 168 -2.94 4.88 11.58
N ILE A 169 -3.24 3.58 11.50
CA ILE A 169 -3.40 2.85 10.25
C ILE A 169 -4.83 2.34 10.23
N GLU A 170 -5.53 2.56 9.13
CA GLU A 170 -6.94 2.21 8.96
C GLU A 170 -7.15 1.56 7.59
N GLY A 171 -8.23 0.80 7.45
CA GLY A 171 -8.55 0.14 6.20
C GLY A 171 -9.87 -0.59 6.27
N THR A 172 -10.49 -0.73 5.11
CA THR A 172 -11.80 -1.37 4.94
C THR A 172 -11.61 -2.81 4.51
N VAL A 173 -12.30 -3.74 5.17
CA VAL A 173 -12.21 -5.17 4.90
C VAL A 173 -13.61 -5.73 4.74
N LEU A 174 -13.86 -6.43 3.63
CA LEU A 174 -15.13 -7.14 3.43
C LEU A 174 -15.33 -8.19 4.53
N ARG A 175 -16.53 -8.26 5.08
CA ARG A 175 -16.94 -9.15 6.19
C ARG A 175 -16.63 -10.62 5.93
N GLU A 176 -16.74 -11.06 4.68
CA GLU A 176 -16.46 -12.43 4.26
C GLU A 176 -14.95 -12.76 4.23
N ASN A 177 -14.07 -11.76 4.31
CA ASN A 177 -12.61 -11.95 4.29
C ASN A 177 -12.10 -12.36 5.67
N VAL A 178 -12.55 -13.53 6.14
CA VAL A 178 -12.24 -14.07 7.47
C VAL A 178 -10.73 -14.15 7.73
N ASN A 179 -9.94 -14.49 6.70
CA ASN A 179 -8.48 -14.54 6.79
C ASN A 179 -7.87 -13.17 7.11
N MET A 180 -8.37 -12.12 6.46
CA MET A 180 -7.90 -10.75 6.69
C MET A 180 -8.36 -10.22 8.04
N LEU A 181 -9.62 -10.46 8.43
CA LEU A 181 -10.13 -10.07 9.75
C LEU A 181 -9.33 -10.74 10.88
N ARG A 182 -9.00 -12.04 10.73
CA ARG A 182 -8.11 -12.74 11.68
C ARG A 182 -6.72 -12.11 11.73
N LEU A 183 -6.13 -11.83 10.56
CA LEU A 183 -4.82 -11.16 10.49
C LEU A 183 -4.83 -9.80 11.22
N MET A 184 -5.89 -9.01 11.05
CA MET A 184 -6.04 -7.72 11.74
C MET A 184 -6.14 -7.91 13.26
N THR A 185 -6.92 -8.88 13.74
CA THR A 185 -6.98 -9.23 15.16
C THR A 185 -5.61 -9.61 15.70
N ASP A 186 -4.89 -10.50 15.01
CA ASP A 186 -3.58 -11.00 15.43
C ASP A 186 -2.51 -9.89 15.49
N LEU A 187 -2.69 -8.84 14.69
CA LEU A 187 -1.83 -7.65 14.67
C LEU A 187 -2.27 -6.56 15.65
N GLY A 188 -3.34 -6.78 16.40
CA GLY A 188 -3.84 -5.87 17.44
C GLY A 188 -4.70 -4.71 16.91
N PHE A 189 -5.24 -4.82 15.70
CA PHE A 189 -6.21 -3.85 15.19
C PHE A 189 -7.56 -3.99 15.89
N THR A 190 -8.22 -2.85 16.11
CA THR A 190 -9.63 -2.82 16.52
C THR A 190 -10.51 -2.89 15.29
N GLN A 191 -11.57 -3.70 15.34
CA GLN A 191 -12.52 -3.86 14.23
C GLN A 191 -13.87 -3.28 14.63
N THR A 192 -14.45 -2.49 13.74
CA THR A 192 -15.80 -1.94 13.87
C THR A 192 -16.54 -2.20 12.58
N ARG A 193 -17.82 -2.60 12.67
CA ARG A 193 -18.68 -2.73 11.49
C ARG A 193 -19.01 -1.35 10.96
N ASP A 194 -19.06 -1.24 9.64
CA ASP A 194 -19.56 -0.03 9.00
C ASP A 194 -21.10 0.01 9.13
N PRO A 195 -21.68 1.08 9.71
CA PRO A 195 -23.14 1.21 9.78
C PRO A 195 -23.79 1.52 8.43
N GLU A 196 -23.04 2.08 7.48
CA GLU A 196 -23.51 2.45 6.14
C GLU A 196 -23.28 1.32 5.12
N ASP A 197 -22.32 0.43 5.36
CA ASP A 197 -22.04 -0.74 4.53
C ASP A 197 -22.13 -2.07 5.33
N PRO A 198 -23.23 -2.83 5.19
CA PRO A 198 -23.40 -4.09 5.91
C PRO A 198 -22.47 -5.20 5.44
N ASP A 199 -21.74 -5.04 4.32
CA ASP A 199 -20.77 -6.03 3.83
C ASP A 199 -19.35 -5.79 4.36
N VAL A 200 -19.17 -4.77 5.21
CA VAL A 200 -17.92 -4.37 5.86
C VAL A 200 -17.97 -4.58 7.39
#